data_AF-A0A950DT30-F1
#
_entry.id   AF-A0A950DT30-F1
#
_cell.length_a   1.000
_cell.length_b   1.000
_cell.length_c   1.000
_cell.angle_alpha   90.00
_cell.angle_beta   90.00
_cell.angle_gamma   90.00
#
_symmetry.space_group_name_H-M   'P 1'
#
loop_
_entity.id
_entity.type
_entity.pdbx_description
1 polymer ?
#
loop_
_entity_poly.entity_id
_entity_poly.type
_entity_poly.pdbx_seq_one_letter_code
_entity_poly.pdbx_strand_id
1 'polypeptide(L)'
;MPDNPNTGSSDLPYRLDSRALNPGDQTVVDPAWYFAPRYRPRYWLHVLLLLLTFFTTLVVGSRLQFNFLQGLAPFTSDNDFFPITWALSHPKRLLMGIPFSFSLMLILLAHEMGHYVYCVRYGVVATLPFFIPAPTPIGTMGAFIRIRSPMRSRRALFDIGIAGPIAGFAVALVISAISLELSRPALNGSERFLPHDLPLVFHGIHFLLLRGTAGYVPLEGMLLHPVAVAAWVGMFATALNLLPGGQLDGGHMLYALSPRLHRWVTRATILGLVITGCFLWSGWLVWAVVLVITMRHPPIAGYGNYRTLLGYGTESAGGTFGESWRGLGRARIFLAAGALAMLIVTFMPMPIEDAGLLRDLIPQRNHSQQRLGDTEEPYSRLPPSFRASAVSSVLPYNFPPCTKEP
;
A
#
# COMPACT_ATOMS: atom_id res chain seq x y z
N MET A 1 41.35 -44.55 24.76
CA MET A 1 42.02 -43.35 24.20
C MET A 1 43.31 -43.80 23.57
N PRO A 2 43.82 -43.18 22.49
CA PRO A 2 43.57 -41.79 22.00
C PRO A 2 43.08 -41.78 20.52
N ASP A 3 42.77 -40.70 19.79
CA ASP A 3 42.54 -39.28 20.02
C ASP A 3 41.78 -38.74 18.79
N ASN A 4 40.95 -37.73 19.00
CA ASN A 4 40.50 -36.80 17.96
C ASN A 4 41.16 -35.44 18.27
N PRO A 5 41.69 -34.73 17.26
CA PRO A 5 41.33 -33.31 17.18
C PRO A 5 41.24 -32.76 15.73
N ASN A 6 40.08 -32.24 15.36
CA ASN A 6 39.82 -30.82 15.00
C ASN A 6 38.64 -30.70 14.02
N THR A 7 37.41 -30.33 14.43
CA THR A 7 36.91 -28.97 14.78
C THR A 7 36.97 -27.96 13.64
N GLY A 8 35.84 -27.84 12.95
CA GLY A 8 35.42 -26.65 12.19
C GLY A 8 33.97 -26.36 12.55
N SER A 9 33.78 -25.65 13.66
CA SER A 9 32.49 -25.25 14.22
C SER A 9 32.29 -23.74 14.09
N SER A 10 31.21 -23.31 13.41
CA SER A 10 30.53 -22.00 13.51
C SER A 10 29.51 -21.92 12.35
N ASP A 11 28.20 -21.69 12.44
CA ASP A 11 27.28 -21.28 13.50
C ASP A 11 25.87 -21.76 13.08
N LEU A 12 25.14 -22.41 13.97
CA LEU A 12 23.70 -22.69 13.81
C LEU A 12 23.03 -22.49 15.17
N PRO A 13 21.98 -21.64 15.29
CA PRO A 13 21.41 -21.29 16.59
C PRO A 13 20.47 -22.35 17.17
N TYR A 14 20.36 -23.54 16.59
CA TYR A 14 19.49 -24.59 17.14
C TYR A 14 20.05 -25.99 16.83
N ARG A 15 21.00 -26.44 17.64
CA ARG A 15 21.32 -27.86 17.78
C ARG A 15 20.52 -28.36 18.99
N LEU A 16 19.39 -29.02 18.73
CA LEU A 16 18.77 -29.84 19.77
C LEU A 16 19.74 -31.00 20.04
N ASP A 17 20.30 -31.01 21.24
CA ASP A 17 21.20 -32.06 21.69
C ASP A 17 20.41 -33.36 21.83
N SER A 18 20.56 -34.26 20.87
CA SER A 18 19.88 -35.56 20.86
C SER A 18 20.39 -36.51 21.96
N ARG A 19 21.38 -36.10 22.76
CA ARG A 19 21.91 -36.88 23.90
C ARG A 19 21.22 -36.58 25.23
N ALA A 20 20.27 -35.64 25.28
CA ALA A 20 19.51 -35.33 26.49
C ALA A 20 18.23 -36.18 26.68
N LEU A 21 17.94 -37.12 25.78
CA LEU A 21 16.76 -37.98 25.89
C LEU A 21 17.14 -39.25 26.66
N ASN A 22 16.89 -39.23 27.97
CA ASN A 22 16.96 -40.41 28.82
C ASN A 22 15.87 -41.41 28.36
N PRO A 23 16.18 -42.70 28.11
CA PRO A 23 15.21 -43.67 27.57
C PRO A 23 13.97 -43.95 28.45
N GLY A 24 13.93 -43.40 29.67
CA GLY A 24 12.82 -43.53 30.61
C GLY A 24 12.00 -42.26 30.83
N ASP A 25 12.38 -41.13 30.22
CA ASP A 25 11.65 -39.87 30.41
C ASP A 25 10.60 -39.71 29.30
N GLN A 26 9.37 -40.12 29.59
CA GLN A 26 8.20 -39.82 28.75
C GLN A 26 7.82 -38.33 28.90
N THR A 27 8.78 -37.42 28.77
CA THR A 27 8.45 -36.03 28.51
C THR A 27 7.74 -36.01 27.17
N VAL A 28 6.41 -35.83 27.24
CA VAL A 28 5.53 -35.49 26.14
C VAL A 28 6.29 -34.50 25.26
N VAL A 29 6.83 -34.98 24.13
CA VAL A 29 7.38 -34.09 23.11
C VAL A 29 6.19 -33.26 22.68
N ASP A 30 6.14 -32.01 23.12
CA ASP A 30 5.08 -31.07 22.78
C ASP A 30 4.86 -31.14 21.25
N PRO A 31 3.71 -31.63 20.78
CA PRO A 31 3.49 -31.82 19.34
C PRO A 31 3.51 -30.50 18.56
N ALA A 32 3.66 -29.36 19.24
CA ALA A 32 3.77 -28.02 18.67
C ALA A 32 5.09 -27.73 17.90
N TRP A 33 6.07 -28.63 17.88
CA TRP A 33 7.23 -28.53 16.98
C TRP A 33 6.86 -28.97 15.56
N TYR A 34 5.94 -28.24 14.92
CA TYR A 34 5.82 -28.32 13.47
C TYR A 34 7.14 -27.84 12.87
N PHE A 35 7.96 -28.81 12.43
CA PHE A 35 9.10 -28.55 11.57
C PHE A 35 8.58 -27.84 10.34
N ALA A 36 8.76 -26.51 10.28
CA ALA A 36 8.59 -25.81 9.01
C ALA A 36 9.53 -26.50 8.01
N PRO A 37 9.03 -27.06 6.90
CA PRO A 37 9.87 -27.79 5.96
C PRO A 37 11.05 -26.91 5.54
N ARG A 38 12.25 -27.49 5.46
CA ARG A 38 13.48 -26.78 5.06
C ARG A 38 13.23 -26.03 3.76
N TYR A 39 13.05 -24.72 3.86
CA TYR A 39 12.85 -23.88 2.70
C TYR A 39 14.17 -23.54 2.06
N ARG A 40 14.26 -23.79 0.76
CA ARG A 40 15.28 -23.16 -0.08
C ARG A 40 14.66 -21.92 -0.74
N PRO A 41 14.95 -20.71 -0.26
CA PRO A 41 14.48 -19.49 -0.90
C PRO A 41 14.94 -19.43 -2.35
N ARG A 42 13.99 -19.22 -3.26
CA ARG A 42 14.28 -18.92 -4.67
C ARG A 42 14.52 -17.42 -4.79
N TYR A 43 15.66 -16.94 -4.31
CA TYR A 43 15.98 -15.50 -4.29
C TYR A 43 15.84 -14.85 -5.68
N TRP A 44 16.16 -15.58 -6.75
CA TRP A 44 15.98 -15.10 -8.12
C TRP A 44 14.53 -14.70 -8.44
N LEU A 45 13.53 -15.39 -7.87
CA LEU A 45 12.12 -15.08 -8.11
C LEU A 45 11.74 -13.76 -7.43
N HIS A 46 12.22 -13.52 -6.21
CA HIS A 46 11.99 -12.26 -5.51
C HIS A 46 12.64 -11.09 -6.25
N VAL A 47 13.87 -11.28 -6.73
CA VAL A 47 14.58 -10.26 -7.52
C VAL A 47 13.87 -10.02 -8.85
N LEU A 48 13.47 -11.07 -9.58
CA LEU A 48 12.73 -10.95 -10.83
C LEU A 48 11.43 -10.16 -10.63
N LEU A 49 10.64 -10.54 -9.62
CA LEU A 49 9.39 -9.86 -9.31
C LEU A 49 9.60 -8.41 -8.92
N LEU A 50 10.61 -8.11 -8.09
CA LEU A 50 11.00 -6.75 -7.75
C LEU A 50 11.34 -5.93 -9.00
N LEU A 51 12.16 -6.47 -9.90
CA LEU A 51 12.56 -5.79 -11.14
C LEU A 51 11.37 -5.59 -12.08
N LEU A 52 10.48 -6.57 -12.20
CA LEU A 52 9.26 -6.45 -13.01
C LEU A 52 8.32 -5.39 -12.43
N THR A 53 8.11 -5.36 -11.12
CA THR A 53 7.28 -4.35 -10.47
C THR A 53 7.90 -2.96 -10.57
N PHE A 54 9.22 -2.86 -10.43
CA PHE A 54 9.93 -1.61 -10.67
C PHE A 54 9.73 -1.14 -12.12
N PHE A 55 9.84 -2.02 -13.10
CA PHE A 55 9.60 -1.68 -14.50
C PHE A 55 8.15 -1.21 -14.76
N THR A 56 7.15 -1.93 -14.27
CA THR A 56 5.73 -1.56 -14.50
C THR A 56 5.36 -0.24 -13.81
N THR A 57 5.86 0.00 -12.60
CA THR A 57 5.68 1.28 -11.89
C THR A 57 6.48 2.41 -12.55
N LEU A 58 7.64 2.13 -13.15
CA LEU A 58 8.43 3.09 -13.91
C LEU A 58 7.69 3.55 -15.18
N VAL A 59 7.06 2.62 -15.90
CA VAL A 59 6.20 2.91 -17.07
C VAL A 59 5.09 3.89 -16.68
N VAL A 60 4.33 3.56 -15.64
CA VAL A 60 3.25 4.43 -15.13
C VAL A 60 3.80 5.78 -14.66
N GLY A 61 4.83 5.77 -13.82
CA GLY A 61 5.45 6.98 -13.28
C GLY A 61 5.95 7.92 -14.37
N SER A 62 6.50 7.39 -15.46
CA SER A 62 6.99 8.20 -16.58
C SER A 62 5.87 8.95 -17.28
N ARG A 63 4.69 8.31 -17.41
CA ARG A 63 3.50 8.94 -17.98
C ARG A 63 2.90 9.98 -17.04
N LEU A 64 2.82 9.67 -15.74
CA LEU A 64 2.39 10.62 -14.72
C LEU A 64 3.28 11.87 -14.70
N GLN A 65 4.60 11.70 -14.77
CA GLN A 65 5.54 12.82 -14.83
C GLN A 65 5.38 13.63 -16.12
N PHE A 66 5.17 12.97 -17.25
CA PHE A 66 4.88 13.64 -18.50
C PHE A 66 3.61 14.49 -18.40
N ASN A 67 2.50 13.92 -17.94
CA ASN A 67 1.23 14.62 -17.76
C ASN A 67 1.38 15.80 -16.80
N PHE A 68 2.06 15.59 -15.66
CA PHE A 68 2.35 16.64 -14.70
C PHE A 68 3.09 17.82 -15.33
N LEU A 69 4.14 17.57 -16.13
CA LEU A 69 4.91 18.62 -16.82
C LEU A 69 4.06 19.39 -17.82
N GLN A 70 3.12 18.71 -18.50
CA GLN A 70 2.17 19.33 -19.44
C GLN A 70 1.00 20.04 -18.77
N GLY A 71 0.88 19.98 -17.43
CA GLY A 71 -0.24 20.60 -16.71
C GLY A 71 -1.54 19.81 -16.83
N LEU A 72 -1.45 18.54 -17.18
CA LEU A 72 -2.55 17.61 -17.36
C LEU A 72 -2.79 16.81 -16.09
N ALA A 73 -4.03 16.35 -15.90
CA ALA A 73 -4.38 15.45 -14.80
C ALA A 73 -3.55 14.14 -14.86
N PRO A 74 -3.37 13.44 -13.72
CA PRO A 74 -2.67 12.15 -13.68
C PRO A 74 -3.18 11.15 -14.73
N PHE A 75 -4.50 11.06 -14.90
CA PHE A 75 -5.16 10.17 -15.85
C PHE A 75 -6.01 11.02 -16.81
N THR A 76 -5.66 11.06 -18.10
CA THR A 76 -6.34 11.90 -19.10
C THR A 76 -7.06 11.12 -20.19
N SER A 77 -6.68 9.87 -20.40
CA SER A 77 -7.24 9.02 -21.47
C SER A 77 -7.14 7.56 -21.05
N ASP A 78 -7.96 6.69 -21.63
CA ASP A 78 -7.91 5.25 -21.37
C ASP A 78 -6.54 4.63 -21.67
N ASN A 79 -5.79 5.22 -22.61
CA ASN A 79 -4.42 4.85 -22.93
C ASN A 79 -3.42 5.10 -21.78
N ASP A 80 -3.81 5.87 -20.75
CA ASP A 80 -2.99 6.13 -19.55
C ASP A 80 -3.14 5.02 -18.50
N PHE A 81 -4.09 4.08 -18.66
CA PHE A 81 -4.31 2.98 -17.70
C PHE A 81 -3.07 2.08 -17.53
N PHE A 82 -2.40 1.75 -18.64
CA PHE A 82 -1.08 1.12 -18.62
C PHE A 82 -0.29 1.49 -19.90
N PRO A 83 0.50 2.58 -19.87
CA PRO A 83 1.03 3.24 -21.06
C PRO A 83 2.30 2.57 -21.62
N ILE A 84 2.30 1.25 -21.79
CA ILE A 84 3.47 0.49 -22.23
C ILE A 84 3.87 0.80 -23.67
N THR A 85 2.91 0.98 -24.58
CA THR A 85 3.18 1.33 -25.98
C THR A 85 3.83 2.72 -26.10
N TRP A 86 3.40 3.66 -25.26
CA TRP A 86 4.01 4.97 -25.16
C TRP A 86 5.43 4.90 -24.59
N ALA A 87 5.65 4.10 -23.54
CA ALA A 87 6.97 3.90 -22.97
C ALA A 87 7.96 3.27 -23.95
N LEU A 88 7.52 2.30 -24.75
CA LEU A 88 8.33 1.65 -25.78
C LEU A 88 8.69 2.59 -26.93
N SER A 89 7.80 3.52 -27.30
CA SER A 89 8.08 4.54 -28.32
C SER A 89 8.98 5.68 -27.81
N HIS A 90 9.03 5.90 -26.50
CA HIS A 90 9.82 6.98 -25.88
C HIS A 90 10.73 6.46 -24.74
N PRO A 91 11.68 5.54 -25.01
CA PRO A 91 12.45 4.85 -23.97
C PRO A 91 13.26 5.82 -23.09
N LYS A 92 13.74 6.94 -23.64
CA LYS A 92 14.45 7.97 -22.86
C LYS A 92 13.58 8.62 -21.77
N ARG A 93 12.25 8.65 -21.95
CA ARG A 93 11.31 9.24 -20.99
C ARG A 93 11.02 8.32 -19.80
N LEU A 94 11.37 7.03 -19.87
CA LEU A 94 11.20 6.12 -18.72
C LEU A 94 11.90 6.61 -17.46
N LEU A 95 13.06 7.26 -17.61
CA LEU A 95 13.82 7.82 -16.48
C LEU A 95 13.02 8.87 -15.69
N MET A 96 12.05 9.54 -16.31
CA MET A 96 11.16 10.49 -15.64
C MET A 96 10.27 9.81 -14.58
N GLY A 97 10.05 8.49 -14.68
CA GLY A 97 9.24 7.73 -13.73
C GLY A 97 9.97 7.32 -12.46
N ILE A 98 11.29 7.53 -12.37
CA ILE A 98 12.10 7.09 -11.23
C ILE A 98 11.57 7.64 -9.90
N PRO A 99 11.23 8.94 -9.76
CA PRO A 99 10.74 9.47 -8.49
C PRO A 99 9.46 8.78 -8.02
N PHE A 100 8.48 8.58 -8.92
CA PHE A 100 7.24 7.86 -8.60
C PHE A 100 7.51 6.41 -8.19
N SER A 101 8.23 5.66 -9.03
CA SER A 101 8.49 4.23 -8.82
C SER A 101 9.28 4.00 -7.53
N PHE A 102 10.35 4.77 -7.31
CA PHE A 102 11.17 4.66 -6.11
C PHE A 102 10.35 4.95 -4.84
N SER A 103 9.57 6.02 -4.83
CA SER A 103 8.72 6.38 -3.68
C SER A 103 7.68 5.30 -3.38
N LEU A 104 6.98 4.80 -4.39
CA LEU A 104 5.98 3.74 -4.20
C LEU A 104 6.60 2.44 -3.70
N MET A 105 7.71 2.01 -4.32
CA MET A 105 8.42 0.79 -3.95
C MET A 105 8.99 0.88 -2.53
N LEU A 106 9.46 2.06 -2.11
CA LEU A 106 9.94 2.30 -0.75
C LEU A 106 8.82 2.16 0.28
N ILE A 107 7.63 2.70 0.02
CA ILE A 107 6.47 2.57 0.91
C ILE A 107 6.06 1.10 1.06
N LEU A 108 5.89 0.39 -0.06
CA LEU A 108 5.52 -1.03 -0.06
C LEU A 108 6.58 -1.88 0.63
N LEU A 109 7.86 -1.62 0.37
CA LEU A 109 8.96 -2.31 1.04
C LEU A 109 8.93 -2.06 2.55
N ALA A 110 8.75 -0.81 2.98
CA ALA A 110 8.67 -0.47 4.39
C ALA A 110 7.51 -1.18 5.11
N HIS A 111 6.33 -1.25 4.47
CA HIS A 111 5.18 -2.00 4.97
C HIS A 111 5.53 -3.48 5.18
N GLU A 112 6.04 -4.15 4.16
CA GLU A 112 6.38 -5.57 4.26
C GLU A 112 7.52 -5.85 5.24
N MET A 113 8.50 -4.96 5.30
CA MET A 113 9.60 -5.06 6.26
C MET A 113 9.12 -4.88 7.71
N GLY A 114 8.09 -4.05 7.95
CA GLY A 114 7.44 -3.95 9.26
C GLY A 114 6.93 -5.30 9.75
N HIS A 115 6.20 -6.02 8.89
CA HIS A 115 5.76 -7.38 9.19
C HIS A 115 6.94 -8.35 9.37
N TYR A 116 7.93 -8.28 8.48
CA TYR A 116 9.08 -9.19 8.49
C TYR A 116 9.90 -9.07 9.80
N VAL A 117 10.19 -7.86 10.25
CA VAL A 117 10.93 -7.60 11.50
C VAL A 117 10.21 -8.24 12.69
N TYR A 118 8.88 -8.12 12.75
CA TYR A 118 8.09 -8.73 13.83
C TYR A 118 7.95 -10.24 13.68
N CYS A 119 7.93 -10.77 12.46
CA CYS A 119 8.04 -12.21 12.23
C CYS A 119 9.34 -12.75 12.81
N VAL A 120 10.48 -12.09 12.54
CA VAL A 120 11.80 -12.47 13.10
C VAL A 120 11.79 -12.39 14.62
N ARG A 121 11.28 -11.30 15.20
CA ARG A 121 11.18 -11.11 16.65
C ARG A 121 10.39 -12.22 17.34
N TYR A 122 9.31 -12.70 16.72
CA TYR A 122 8.44 -13.74 17.27
C TYR A 122 8.81 -15.16 16.82
N GLY A 123 9.90 -15.34 16.07
CA GLY A 123 10.31 -16.64 15.55
C GLY A 123 9.33 -17.24 14.55
N VAL A 124 8.54 -16.40 13.87
CA VAL A 124 7.61 -16.81 12.80
C VAL A 124 8.36 -16.84 11.48
N VAL A 125 8.34 -17.99 10.80
CA VAL A 125 9.01 -18.18 9.52
C VAL A 125 8.23 -17.46 8.42
N ALA A 126 8.82 -16.43 7.83
CA ALA A 126 8.27 -15.68 6.70
C ALA A 126 9.20 -15.77 5.46
N THR A 127 8.69 -15.39 4.30
CA THR A 127 9.51 -15.17 3.09
C THR A 127 10.01 -13.73 3.03
N LEU A 128 10.94 -13.46 2.11
CA LEU A 128 11.14 -12.08 1.63
C LEU A 128 9.86 -11.59 0.91
N PRO A 129 9.69 -10.27 0.75
CA PRO A 129 8.55 -9.70 0.04
C PRO A 129 8.45 -10.23 -1.39
N PHE A 130 7.22 -10.52 -1.81
CA PHE A 130 6.87 -10.73 -3.21
C PHE A 130 6.19 -9.45 -3.72
N PHE A 131 6.88 -8.70 -4.58
CA PHE A 131 6.29 -7.57 -5.29
C PHE A 131 5.46 -8.09 -6.46
N ILE A 132 4.25 -7.57 -6.65
CA ILE A 132 3.36 -8.06 -7.69
C ILE A 132 3.26 -7.01 -8.81
N PRO A 133 3.92 -7.23 -9.96
CA PRO A 133 3.74 -6.36 -11.12
C PRO A 133 2.33 -6.53 -11.66
N ALA A 134 1.71 -5.44 -12.09
CA ALA A 134 0.40 -5.51 -12.72
C ALA A 134 0.21 -4.35 -13.71
N PRO A 135 -0.48 -4.58 -14.84
CA PRO A 135 -0.83 -3.54 -15.80
C PRO A 135 -2.02 -2.73 -15.27
N THR A 136 -1.84 -2.07 -14.13
CA THR A 136 -2.83 -1.20 -13.47
C THR A 136 -2.41 0.27 -13.60
N PRO A 137 -3.30 1.25 -13.32
CA PRO A 137 -2.98 2.68 -13.33
C PRO A 137 -1.86 3.10 -12.37
N ILE A 138 -1.47 2.20 -11.47
CA ILE A 138 -0.43 2.40 -10.45
C ILE A 138 0.83 1.58 -10.79
N GLY A 139 0.71 0.57 -11.67
CA GLY A 139 1.80 -0.29 -12.12
C GLY A 139 2.11 -1.47 -11.17
N THR A 140 1.29 -1.70 -10.15
CA THR A 140 1.46 -2.81 -9.20
C THR A 140 0.14 -3.19 -8.54
N MET A 141 0.04 -4.42 -8.04
CA MET A 141 -1.01 -4.87 -7.11
C MET A 141 -0.55 -4.83 -5.63
N GLY A 142 0.65 -4.30 -5.37
CA GLY A 142 1.25 -4.24 -4.05
C GLY A 142 2.35 -5.28 -3.85
N ALA A 143 2.66 -5.54 -2.59
CA ALA A 143 3.61 -6.55 -2.17
C ALA A 143 3.01 -7.35 -1.01
N PHE A 144 3.56 -8.53 -0.74
CA PHE A 144 3.21 -9.30 0.46
C PHE A 144 4.35 -10.23 0.88
N ILE A 145 4.48 -10.48 2.17
CA ILE A 145 5.24 -11.60 2.72
C ILE A 145 4.34 -12.82 2.90
N ARG A 146 4.89 -14.01 2.64
CA ARG A 146 4.18 -15.25 2.95
C ARG A 146 4.63 -15.78 4.30
N ILE A 147 3.71 -15.81 5.27
CA ILE A 147 3.88 -16.47 6.56
C ILE A 147 3.76 -17.99 6.37
N ARG A 148 4.69 -18.76 6.93
CA ARG A 148 4.84 -20.21 6.68
C ARG A 148 4.89 -21.08 7.91
N SER A 149 4.84 -20.46 9.09
CA SER A 149 4.63 -21.15 10.34
C SER A 149 3.41 -20.56 11.05
N PRO A 150 2.65 -21.34 11.81
CA PRO A 150 1.53 -20.82 12.59
C PRO A 150 1.98 -19.72 13.56
N MET A 151 1.16 -18.69 13.71
CA MET A 151 1.35 -17.71 14.79
C MET A 151 0.92 -18.34 16.12
N ARG A 152 1.79 -18.26 17.13
CA ARG A 152 1.64 -19.00 18.40
C ARG A 152 0.98 -18.20 19.52
N SER A 153 0.72 -16.91 19.33
CA SER A 153 0.08 -16.07 20.36
C SER A 153 -0.71 -14.92 19.76
N ARG A 154 -1.70 -14.43 20.51
CA ARG A 154 -2.48 -13.21 20.17
C ARG A 154 -1.59 -11.97 20.04
N ARG A 155 -0.56 -11.88 20.87
CA ARG A 155 0.39 -10.75 20.84
C ARG A 155 1.19 -10.77 19.56
N ALA A 156 1.68 -11.93 19.14
CA ALA A 156 2.37 -12.08 17.87
C ALA A 156 1.44 -11.72 16.69
N LEU A 157 0.20 -12.22 16.69
CA LEU A 157 -0.78 -11.87 15.66
C LEU A 157 -1.06 -10.37 15.58
N PHE A 158 -1.30 -9.73 16.73
CA PHE A 158 -1.57 -8.30 16.80
C PHE A 158 -0.36 -7.47 16.35
N ASP A 159 0.82 -7.76 16.91
CA ASP A 159 2.02 -6.97 16.69
C ASP A 159 2.54 -7.13 15.26
N ILE A 160 2.50 -8.35 14.70
CA ILE A 160 2.83 -8.57 13.28
C ILE A 160 1.82 -7.81 12.41
N GLY A 161 0.52 -7.92 12.70
CA GLY A 161 -0.53 -7.24 11.91
C GLY A 161 -0.37 -5.72 11.88
N ILE A 162 -0.07 -5.07 13.01
CA ILE A 162 0.04 -3.60 13.05
C ILE A 162 1.38 -3.06 12.54
N ALA A 163 2.46 -3.84 12.60
CA ALA A 163 3.81 -3.35 12.30
C ALA A 163 3.97 -2.88 10.85
N GLY A 164 3.37 -3.59 9.89
CA GLY A 164 3.42 -3.22 8.48
C GLY A 164 2.73 -1.88 8.19
N PRO A 165 1.43 -1.74 8.53
CA PRO A 165 0.70 -0.48 8.36
C PRO A 165 1.41 0.72 8.99
N ILE A 166 1.99 0.58 10.20
CA ILE A 166 2.73 1.69 10.84
C ILE A 166 3.97 2.06 10.02
N ALA A 167 4.76 1.07 9.58
CA ALA A 167 5.99 1.32 8.85
C ALA A 167 5.71 1.94 7.47
N GLY A 168 4.74 1.41 6.73
CA GLY A 168 4.30 1.94 5.43
C GLY A 168 3.74 3.36 5.57
N PHE A 169 2.85 3.59 6.55
CA PHE A 169 2.24 4.89 6.81
C PHE A 169 3.29 5.96 7.19
N ALA A 170 4.27 5.62 8.03
CA ALA A 170 5.32 6.55 8.43
C ALA A 170 6.15 7.03 7.23
N VAL A 171 6.53 6.12 6.33
CA VAL A 171 7.25 6.48 5.09
C VAL A 171 6.35 7.29 4.16
N ALA A 172 5.08 6.90 4.01
CA ALA A 172 4.12 7.64 3.18
C ALA A 172 3.91 9.07 3.68
N LEU A 173 3.83 9.30 5.00
CA LEU A 173 3.72 10.63 5.60
C LEU A 173 4.89 11.55 5.22
N VAL A 174 6.12 11.04 5.32
CA VAL A 174 7.32 11.80 4.96
C VAL A 174 7.32 12.16 3.48
N ILE A 175 6.99 11.19 2.62
CA ILE A 175 6.92 11.42 1.17
C ILE A 175 5.78 12.40 0.82
N SER A 176 4.62 12.30 1.47
CA SER A 176 3.51 13.26 1.31
C SER A 176 3.94 14.68 1.66
N ALA A 177 4.62 14.88 2.80
CA ALA A 177 5.09 16.20 3.20
C ALA A 177 6.00 16.84 2.15
N ILE A 178 6.99 16.09 1.65
CA ILE A 178 7.94 16.58 0.65
C ILE A 178 7.25 16.84 -0.70
N SER A 179 6.36 15.94 -1.12
CA SER A 179 5.81 15.97 -2.47
C SER A 179 4.64 16.93 -2.67
N LEU A 180 3.95 17.31 -1.59
CA LEU A 180 2.94 18.37 -1.64
C LEU A 180 3.58 19.74 -1.94
N GLU A 181 4.81 19.99 -1.48
CA GLU A 181 5.57 21.19 -1.84
C GLU A 181 6.01 21.21 -3.31
N LEU A 182 6.25 20.03 -3.91
CA LEU A 182 6.57 19.88 -5.33
C LEU A 182 5.35 20.00 -6.25
N SER A 183 4.15 19.98 -5.68
CA SER A 183 2.90 20.10 -6.41
C SER A 183 2.64 21.57 -6.77
N ARG A 184 1.91 21.82 -7.86
CA ARG A 184 1.72 23.19 -8.40
C ARG A 184 0.24 23.53 -8.61
N PRO A 185 -0.17 24.80 -8.60
CA PRO A 185 -1.55 25.17 -8.89
C PRO A 185 -1.98 24.65 -10.27
N ALA A 186 -3.18 24.07 -10.35
CA ALA A 186 -3.78 23.66 -11.61
C ALA A 186 -4.14 24.89 -12.44
N LEU A 187 -3.90 24.83 -13.76
CA LEU A 187 -4.32 25.89 -14.68
C LEU A 187 -5.83 25.76 -14.94
N ASN A 188 -6.51 26.90 -15.10
CA ASN A 188 -7.96 26.94 -15.31
C ASN A 188 -8.37 26.05 -16.50
N GLY A 189 -9.17 25.01 -16.26
CA GLY A 189 -9.76 24.17 -17.30
C GLY A 189 -9.19 22.76 -17.46
N SER A 190 -8.11 22.38 -16.77
CA SER A 190 -7.75 20.96 -16.67
C SER A 190 -8.79 20.24 -15.83
N GLU A 191 -9.40 19.16 -16.35
CA GLU A 191 -10.30 18.31 -15.57
C GLU A 191 -9.65 17.98 -14.23
N ARG A 192 -10.32 18.44 -13.17
CA ARG A 192 -9.81 18.40 -11.81
C ARG A 192 -10.08 17.00 -11.29
N PHE A 193 -9.14 16.08 -11.49
CA PHE A 193 -8.96 15.05 -10.49
C PHE A 193 -8.37 15.78 -9.25
N LEU A 194 -9.04 16.20 -8.16
CA LEU A 194 -10.23 15.74 -7.47
C LEU A 194 -10.47 16.73 -6.29
N PRO A 195 -11.56 17.51 -6.23
CA PRO A 195 -11.89 18.27 -5.01
C PRO A 195 -12.52 17.47 -3.86
N HIS A 196 -12.72 16.15 -3.98
CA HIS A 196 -13.41 15.34 -2.94
C HIS A 196 -12.66 14.09 -2.46
N ASP A 197 -11.55 13.68 -3.09
CA ASP A 197 -11.09 12.27 -3.06
C ASP A 197 -9.65 12.08 -2.52
N LEU A 198 -9.10 13.11 -1.88
CA LEU A 198 -7.81 13.03 -1.18
C LEU A 198 -8.00 12.58 0.27
N PRO A 199 -7.07 11.80 0.83
CA PRO A 199 -7.20 11.31 2.19
C PRO A 199 -7.14 12.49 3.17
N LEU A 200 -7.82 12.39 4.31
CA LEU A 200 -7.84 13.45 5.31
C LEU A 200 -6.42 13.81 5.80
N VAL A 201 -5.51 12.85 5.80
CA VAL A 201 -4.09 13.08 6.14
C VAL A 201 -3.41 14.07 5.18
N PHE A 202 -3.74 14.07 3.89
CA PHE A 202 -3.19 15.04 2.94
C PHE A 202 -3.67 16.46 3.25
N HIS A 203 -4.96 16.62 3.58
CA HIS A 203 -5.51 17.91 4.01
C HIS A 203 -4.82 18.41 5.28
N GLY A 204 -4.58 17.52 6.24
CA GLY A 204 -3.86 17.84 7.47
C GLY A 204 -2.41 18.28 7.23
N ILE A 205 -1.67 17.56 6.37
CA ILE A 205 -0.28 17.92 6.01
C ILE A 205 -0.26 19.23 5.24
N HIS A 206 -1.10 19.38 4.23
CA HIS A 206 -1.21 20.60 3.42
C HIS A 206 -1.54 21.82 4.28
N PHE A 207 -2.51 21.68 5.19
CA PHE A 207 -2.87 22.72 6.15
C PHE A 207 -1.72 23.05 7.11
N LEU A 208 -1.00 22.05 7.61
CA LEU A 208 0.09 22.28 8.56
C LEU A 208 1.29 22.97 7.92
N LEU A 209 1.64 22.59 6.68
CA LEU A 209 2.86 23.04 6.02
C LEU A 209 2.66 24.31 5.19
N LEU A 210 1.52 24.45 4.49
CA LEU A 210 1.37 25.50 3.46
C LEU A 210 0.43 26.64 3.86
N ARG A 211 -0.39 26.49 4.92
CA ARG A 211 -1.33 27.53 5.41
C ARG A 211 -0.57 28.72 6.02
N GLY A 212 -0.17 29.65 5.18
CA GLY A 212 0.61 30.83 5.58
C GLY A 212 1.71 31.20 4.59
N THR A 213 1.96 30.35 3.60
CA THR A 213 2.84 30.69 2.48
C THR A 213 2.14 31.66 1.52
N ALA A 214 2.90 32.57 0.91
CA ALA A 214 2.37 33.63 0.03
C ALA A 214 1.73 33.12 -1.29
N GLY A 215 1.66 31.81 -1.48
CA GLY A 215 1.05 31.13 -2.63
C GLY A 215 0.11 29.99 -2.23
N TYR A 216 -0.52 30.08 -1.04
CA TYR A 216 -1.49 29.07 -0.60
C TYR A 216 -2.64 28.94 -1.62
N VAL A 217 -2.74 27.76 -2.22
CA VAL A 217 -3.88 27.34 -3.03
C VAL A 217 -4.55 26.19 -2.28
N PRO A 218 -5.88 26.14 -2.18
CA PRO A 218 -6.57 24.97 -1.63
C PRO A 218 -6.08 23.69 -2.33
N LEU A 219 -6.00 22.59 -1.59
CA LEU A 219 -5.45 21.33 -2.09
C LEU A 219 -6.20 20.84 -3.35
N GLU A 220 -7.49 21.15 -3.41
CA GLU A 220 -8.41 20.86 -4.52
C GLU A 220 -8.07 21.63 -5.82
N GLY A 221 -7.30 22.72 -5.70
CA GLY A 221 -6.77 23.51 -6.80
C GLY A 221 -5.34 23.15 -7.18
N MET A 222 -4.75 22.12 -6.58
CA MET A 222 -3.37 21.69 -6.86
C MET A 222 -3.33 20.53 -7.86
N LEU A 223 -2.41 20.63 -8.81
CA LEU A 223 -1.94 19.51 -9.61
C LEU A 223 -0.86 18.77 -8.82
N LEU A 224 -1.15 17.53 -8.42
CA LEU A 224 -0.26 16.71 -7.61
C LEU A 224 0.97 16.25 -8.40
N HIS A 225 2.15 16.43 -7.79
CA HIS A 225 3.38 15.84 -8.30
C HIS A 225 3.27 14.30 -8.31
N PRO A 226 3.86 13.56 -9.26
CA PRO A 226 3.78 12.09 -9.28
C PRO A 226 4.23 11.43 -7.97
N VAL A 227 5.23 11.99 -7.30
CA VAL A 227 5.65 11.50 -5.96
C VAL A 227 4.51 11.61 -4.92
N ALA A 228 3.67 12.64 -5.00
CA ALA A 228 2.48 12.78 -4.16
C ALA A 228 1.41 11.74 -4.53
N VAL A 229 1.27 11.41 -5.82
CA VAL A 229 0.43 10.29 -6.27
C VAL A 229 0.94 8.96 -5.72
N ALA A 230 2.25 8.73 -5.68
CA ALA A 230 2.85 7.53 -5.06
C ALA A 230 2.54 7.45 -3.55
N ALA A 231 2.65 8.58 -2.84
CA ALA A 231 2.28 8.64 -1.42
C ALA A 231 0.77 8.41 -1.21
N TRP A 232 -0.07 8.96 -2.10
CA TRP A 232 -1.51 8.73 -2.10
C TRP A 232 -1.84 7.23 -2.27
N VAL A 233 -1.19 6.54 -3.21
CA VAL A 233 -1.29 5.07 -3.37
C VAL A 233 -0.87 4.36 -2.08
N GLY A 234 0.21 4.80 -1.44
CA GLY A 234 0.66 4.27 -0.16
C GLY A 234 -0.37 4.41 0.97
N MET A 235 -1.02 5.57 1.07
CA MET A 235 -2.11 5.81 2.02
C MET A 235 -3.30 4.90 1.71
N PHE A 236 -3.67 4.76 0.43
CA PHE A 236 -4.73 3.87 0.01
C PHE A 236 -4.44 2.40 0.35
N ALA A 237 -3.22 1.91 0.08
CA ALA A 237 -2.79 0.58 0.46
C ALA A 237 -2.82 0.36 1.99
N THR A 238 -2.43 1.37 2.76
CA THR A 238 -2.53 1.36 4.23
C THR A 238 -3.99 1.23 4.67
N ALA A 239 -4.89 2.04 4.11
CA ALA A 239 -6.32 2.00 4.42
C ALA A 239 -6.91 0.61 4.11
N LEU A 240 -6.60 0.05 2.94
CA LEU A 240 -7.03 -1.29 2.54
C LEU A 240 -6.57 -2.34 3.54
N ASN A 241 -5.28 -2.36 3.88
CA ASN A 241 -4.74 -3.33 4.82
C ASN A 241 -5.33 -3.20 6.23
N LEU A 242 -5.71 -1.98 6.65
CA LEU A 242 -6.33 -1.72 7.94
C LEU A 242 -7.85 -1.96 7.99
N LEU A 243 -8.49 -2.32 6.87
CA LEU A 243 -9.90 -2.69 6.89
C LEU A 243 -10.14 -3.82 7.90
N PRO A 244 -11.15 -3.71 8.79
CA PRO A 244 -11.32 -4.62 9.91
C PRO A 244 -12.07 -5.91 9.49
N GLY A 245 -11.49 -6.67 8.56
CA GLY A 245 -12.11 -7.87 8.04
C GLY A 245 -11.15 -8.87 7.39
N GLY A 246 -11.60 -10.13 7.32
CA GLY A 246 -10.89 -11.19 6.60
C GLY A 246 -9.50 -11.49 7.17
N GLN A 247 -8.53 -11.69 6.27
CA GLN A 247 -7.11 -11.92 6.56
C GLN A 247 -6.24 -10.68 6.31
N LEU A 248 -6.85 -9.50 6.22
CA LEU A 248 -6.11 -8.23 6.15
C LEU A 248 -5.47 -7.93 7.52
N ASP A 249 -4.52 -7.00 7.55
CA ASP A 249 -3.81 -6.62 8.78
C ASP A 249 -4.75 -6.11 9.88
N GLY A 250 -5.74 -5.29 9.52
CA GLY A 250 -6.82 -4.85 10.42
C GLY A 250 -7.66 -6.02 10.92
N GLY A 251 -7.88 -7.04 10.07
CA GLY A 251 -8.51 -8.30 10.44
C GLY A 251 -7.69 -9.11 11.46
N HIS A 252 -6.37 -9.21 11.29
CA HIS A 252 -5.45 -9.86 12.25
C HIS A 252 -5.50 -9.17 13.62
N MET A 253 -5.44 -7.85 13.64
CA MET A 253 -5.55 -7.06 14.86
C MET A 253 -6.91 -7.27 15.55
N LEU A 254 -7.99 -7.22 14.78
CA LEU A 254 -9.34 -7.40 15.31
C LEU A 254 -9.58 -8.80 15.84
N TYR A 255 -9.10 -9.83 15.14
CA TYR A 255 -9.17 -11.21 15.59
C TYR A 255 -8.36 -11.41 16.88
N ALA A 256 -7.17 -10.80 16.97
CA ALA A 256 -6.36 -10.83 18.18
C ALA A 256 -7.07 -10.15 19.36
N LEU A 257 -7.84 -9.08 19.14
CA LEU A 257 -8.65 -8.42 20.17
C LEU A 257 -9.86 -9.26 20.60
N SER A 258 -10.68 -9.70 19.64
CA SER A 258 -11.88 -10.51 19.90
C SER A 258 -12.30 -11.28 18.64
N PRO A 259 -12.18 -12.61 18.64
CA PRO A 259 -12.65 -13.43 17.52
C PRO A 259 -14.17 -13.37 17.31
N ARG A 260 -14.94 -13.08 18.37
CA ARG A 260 -16.39 -12.88 18.26
C ARG A 260 -16.70 -11.58 17.50
N LEU A 261 -15.98 -10.51 17.83
CA LEU A 261 -16.12 -9.20 17.18
C LEU A 261 -15.66 -9.28 15.72
N HIS A 262 -14.53 -9.93 15.43
CA HIS A 262 -14.02 -10.14 14.07
C HIS A 262 -15.09 -10.69 13.12
N ARG A 263 -15.85 -11.71 13.54
CA ARG A 263 -16.92 -12.29 12.69
C ARG A 263 -18.01 -11.29 12.33
N TRP A 264 -18.44 -10.47 13.28
CA TRP A 264 -19.52 -9.50 13.06
C TRP A 264 -19.02 -8.28 12.28
N VAL A 265 -17.87 -7.74 12.64
CA VAL A 265 -17.28 -6.59 11.95
C VAL A 265 -16.88 -6.95 10.54
N THR A 266 -16.31 -8.14 10.27
CA THR A 266 -16.01 -8.56 8.90
C THR A 266 -17.26 -8.54 8.01
N ARG A 267 -18.40 -9.01 8.52
CA ARG A 267 -19.69 -8.97 7.79
C ARG A 267 -20.14 -7.53 7.54
N ALA A 268 -20.02 -6.67 8.56
CA ALA A 268 -20.37 -5.26 8.44
C ALA A 268 -19.46 -4.53 7.44
N THR A 269 -18.15 -4.81 7.43
CA THR A 269 -17.18 -4.28 6.47
C THR A 269 -17.52 -4.74 5.06
N ILE A 270 -17.80 -6.03 4.85
CA ILE A 270 -18.24 -6.53 3.53
C ILE A 270 -19.50 -5.78 3.07
N LEU A 271 -20.51 -5.64 3.92
CA LEU A 271 -21.74 -4.91 3.58
C LEU A 271 -21.44 -3.44 3.23
N GLY A 272 -20.59 -2.77 4.02
CA GLY A 272 -20.15 -1.40 3.73
C GLY A 272 -19.41 -1.27 2.41
N LEU A 273 -18.52 -2.23 2.08
CA LEU A 273 -17.82 -2.28 0.80
C LEU A 273 -18.76 -2.57 -0.38
N VAL A 274 -19.80 -3.37 -0.20
CA VAL A 274 -20.82 -3.59 -1.24
C VAL A 274 -21.61 -2.31 -1.49
N ILE A 275 -22.07 -1.64 -0.43
CA ILE A 275 -22.81 -0.38 -0.56
C ILE A 275 -21.94 0.68 -1.23
N THR A 276 -20.73 0.93 -0.73
CA THR A 276 -19.79 1.89 -1.34
C THR A 276 -19.36 1.46 -2.74
N GLY A 277 -19.29 0.15 -3.02
CA GLY A 277 -19.02 -0.39 -4.34
C GLY A 277 -20.12 -0.13 -5.37
N CYS A 278 -21.38 -0.16 -4.95
CA CYS A 278 -22.52 0.12 -5.83
C CYS A 278 -22.76 1.61 -6.07
N PHE A 279 -22.47 2.45 -5.07
CA PHE A 279 -22.83 3.88 -5.11
C PHE A 279 -21.66 4.84 -5.33
N LEU A 280 -20.42 4.43 -5.05
CA LEU A 280 -19.26 5.31 -5.06
C LEU A 280 -18.20 4.82 -6.06
N TRP A 281 -17.50 3.72 -5.77
CA TRP A 281 -16.43 3.20 -6.62
C TRP A 281 -16.49 1.67 -6.74
N SER A 282 -16.68 1.17 -7.96
CA SER A 282 -16.86 -0.26 -8.26
C SER A 282 -15.69 -1.13 -7.82
N GLY A 283 -14.49 -0.57 -7.68
CA GLY A 283 -13.32 -1.25 -7.12
C GLY A 283 -13.55 -1.81 -5.71
N TRP A 284 -14.47 -1.24 -4.92
CA TRP A 284 -14.83 -1.78 -3.61
C TRP A 284 -15.53 -3.13 -3.67
N LEU A 285 -16.22 -3.45 -4.78
CA LEU A 285 -16.82 -4.76 -4.99
C LEU A 285 -15.74 -5.86 -5.10
N VAL A 286 -14.61 -5.56 -5.74
CA VAL A 286 -13.46 -6.48 -5.80
C VAL A 286 -12.96 -6.80 -4.39
N TRP A 287 -12.81 -5.78 -3.55
CA TRP A 287 -12.38 -5.96 -2.16
C TRP A 287 -13.44 -6.66 -1.29
N ALA A 288 -14.73 -6.43 -1.54
CA ALA A 288 -15.80 -7.18 -0.88
C ALA A 288 -15.70 -8.68 -1.19
N VAL A 289 -15.46 -9.05 -2.45
CA VAL A 289 -15.24 -10.46 -2.87
C VAL A 289 -14.01 -11.04 -2.19
N VAL A 290 -12.89 -10.30 -2.16
CA VAL A 290 -11.66 -10.72 -1.45
C VAL A 290 -11.94 -10.97 0.03
N LEU A 291 -12.70 -10.10 0.70
CA LEU A 291 -13.07 -10.28 2.10
C LEU A 291 -14.03 -11.46 2.34
N VAL A 292 -14.92 -11.76 1.39
CA VAL A 292 -15.79 -12.95 1.45
C VAL A 292 -14.94 -14.23 1.39
N ILE A 293 -13.97 -14.28 0.47
CA ILE A 293 -13.06 -15.42 0.31
C ILE A 293 -12.18 -15.60 1.55
N THR A 294 -11.66 -14.49 2.08
CA THR A 294 -10.74 -14.47 3.23
C THR A 294 -11.45 -14.35 4.58
N MET A 295 -12.79 -14.42 4.62
CA MET A 295 -13.61 -14.14 5.80
C MET A 295 -13.24 -15.00 7.01
N ARG A 296 -12.77 -16.23 6.77
CA ARG A 296 -12.33 -17.16 7.82
C ARG A 296 -10.86 -16.91 8.13
N HIS A 297 -10.61 -16.43 9.35
CA HIS A 297 -9.26 -16.33 9.90
C HIS A 297 -8.76 -17.72 10.35
N PRO A 298 -7.53 -18.14 9.98
CA PRO A 298 -6.95 -19.39 10.46
C PRO A 298 -6.90 -19.42 12.00
N PRO A 299 -7.33 -20.51 12.67
CA PRO A 299 -7.24 -20.58 14.11
C PRO A 299 -5.79 -20.47 14.58
N ILE A 300 -5.56 -19.65 15.61
CA ILE A 300 -4.26 -19.56 16.30
C ILE A 300 -4.09 -20.86 17.10
N ALA A 301 -2.88 -21.43 17.12
CA ALA A 301 -2.56 -22.52 18.04
C ALA A 301 -2.84 -22.05 19.48
N GLY A 302 -3.91 -22.57 20.09
CA GLY A 302 -4.42 -22.13 21.40
C GLY A 302 -5.88 -21.65 21.42
N TYR A 303 -6.52 -21.35 20.28
CA TYR A 303 -7.94 -21.00 20.23
C TYR A 303 -8.79 -22.14 19.69
N GLY A 304 -9.36 -22.90 20.63
CA GLY A 304 -10.21 -24.05 20.34
C GLY A 304 -9.50 -25.35 20.68
N ASN A 305 -10.18 -26.19 21.47
CA ASN A 305 -9.74 -27.54 21.78
C ASN A 305 -9.29 -28.24 20.50
N TYR A 306 -8.06 -28.71 20.47
CA TYR A 306 -7.49 -29.55 19.42
C TYR A 306 -8.20 -30.93 19.29
N ARG A 307 -9.35 -31.11 19.97
CA ARG A 307 -10.18 -32.32 20.03
C ARG A 307 -10.65 -32.83 18.66
N THR A 308 -10.64 -32.00 17.61
CA THR A 308 -11.24 -32.38 16.32
C THR A 308 -10.22 -32.60 15.20
N LEU A 309 -8.94 -32.27 15.39
CA LEU A 309 -7.94 -32.36 14.31
C LEU A 309 -7.07 -33.63 14.35
N LEU A 310 -7.07 -34.37 15.45
CA LEU A 310 -6.20 -35.54 15.60
C LEU A 310 -6.91 -36.87 15.79
N GLY A 311 -8.25 -36.93 15.87
CA GLY A 311 -8.98 -38.20 15.91
C GLY A 311 -8.58 -39.17 17.05
N TYR A 312 -7.76 -38.74 18.00
CA TYR A 312 -7.30 -39.56 19.11
C TYR A 312 -8.16 -39.29 20.33
N GLY A 313 -8.83 -40.35 20.77
CA GLY A 313 -9.61 -40.39 21.98
C GLY A 313 -8.75 -40.30 23.23
N THR A 314 -9.43 -39.81 24.27
CA THR A 314 -9.20 -40.02 25.70
C THR A 314 -7.94 -39.46 26.36
N GLU A 315 -8.24 -38.73 27.43
CA GLU A 315 -7.47 -38.55 28.67
C GLU A 315 -6.46 -37.39 28.76
N SER A 316 -6.90 -36.39 29.53
CA SER A 316 -6.13 -35.74 30.59
C SER A 316 -4.72 -35.26 30.25
N ALA A 317 -4.65 -34.20 29.45
CA ALA A 317 -3.55 -33.23 29.56
C ALA A 317 -4.12 -31.89 30.05
N GLY A 318 -4.29 -31.79 31.37
CA GLY A 318 -4.56 -30.54 32.09
C GLY A 318 -3.32 -29.63 32.13
N GLY A 319 -2.71 -29.35 30.98
CA GLY A 319 -1.60 -28.42 30.82
C GLY A 319 -2.08 -27.01 30.52
N THR A 320 -1.40 -26.02 31.07
CA THR A 320 -1.64 -24.57 31.09
C THR A 320 -1.73 -23.86 29.71
N PHE A 321 -2.61 -24.30 28.82
CA PHE A 321 -2.82 -23.69 27.50
C PHE A 321 -3.76 -22.46 27.52
N GLY A 322 -4.45 -22.23 28.64
CA GLY A 322 -5.31 -21.06 28.88
C GLY A 322 -4.55 -19.73 29.01
N GLU A 323 -3.22 -19.74 29.15
CA GLU A 323 -2.42 -18.51 29.26
C GLU A 323 -2.25 -17.76 27.94
N SER A 324 -2.35 -18.45 26.80
CA SER A 324 -2.22 -17.87 25.46
C SER A 324 -3.30 -16.82 25.14
N TRP A 325 -4.41 -16.84 25.89
CA TRP A 325 -5.54 -15.92 25.79
C TRP A 325 -5.61 -14.86 26.89
N ARG A 326 -4.55 -14.64 27.69
CA ARG A 326 -4.45 -13.46 28.57
C ARG A 326 -4.62 -12.16 27.78
N GLY A 327 -5.28 -11.15 28.37
CA GLY A 327 -5.67 -9.91 27.68
C GLY A 327 -4.53 -9.19 26.96
N LEU A 328 -4.84 -8.52 25.85
CA LEU A 328 -3.93 -7.57 25.20
C LEU A 328 -3.72 -6.42 26.20
N GLY A 329 -2.49 -6.27 26.71
CA GLY A 329 -2.17 -5.19 27.65
C GLY A 329 -2.54 -3.81 27.07
N ARG A 330 -2.74 -2.81 27.95
CA ARG A 330 -3.26 -1.47 27.60
C ARG A 330 -2.54 -0.83 26.39
N ALA A 331 -1.24 -0.99 26.27
CA ALA A 331 -0.46 -0.47 25.14
C ALA A 331 -0.98 -0.94 23.76
N ARG A 332 -1.41 -2.22 23.64
CA ARG A 332 -1.94 -2.74 22.37
C ARG A 332 -3.35 -2.23 22.07
N ILE A 333 -4.13 -1.89 23.10
CA ILE A 333 -5.42 -1.25 22.92
C ILE A 333 -5.23 0.17 22.37
N PHE A 334 -4.26 0.93 22.89
CA PHE A 334 -3.89 2.23 22.33
C PHE A 334 -3.38 2.12 20.88
N LEU A 335 -2.56 1.12 20.59
CA LEU A 335 -2.11 0.84 19.21
C LEU A 335 -3.28 0.49 18.28
N ALA A 336 -4.28 -0.27 18.76
CA ALA A 336 -5.49 -0.56 17.99
C ALA A 336 -6.30 0.70 17.69
N ALA A 337 -6.43 1.60 18.66
CA ALA A 337 -7.06 2.91 18.46
C ALA A 337 -6.26 3.76 17.47
N GLY A 338 -4.93 3.74 17.54
CA GLY A 338 -4.04 4.39 16.58
C GLY A 338 -4.23 3.85 15.17
N ALA A 339 -4.36 2.53 15.00
CA ALA A 339 -4.65 1.94 13.69
C ALA A 339 -6.04 2.30 13.15
N LEU A 340 -7.05 2.39 14.01
CA LEU A 340 -8.36 2.90 13.61
C LEU A 340 -8.26 4.36 13.16
N ALA A 341 -7.50 5.20 13.87
CA ALA A 341 -7.25 6.58 13.46
C ALA A 341 -6.51 6.64 12.11
N MET A 342 -5.48 5.80 11.91
CA MET A 342 -4.79 5.67 10.61
C MET A 342 -5.76 5.30 9.50
N LEU A 343 -6.64 4.31 9.72
CA LEU A 343 -7.68 3.95 8.75
C LEU A 343 -8.57 5.17 8.43
N ILE A 344 -9.08 5.87 9.44
CA ILE A 344 -9.96 7.03 9.23
C ILE A 344 -9.26 8.12 8.42
N VAL A 345 -7.99 8.44 8.72
CA VAL A 345 -7.30 9.53 8.02
C VAL A 345 -6.80 9.16 6.63
N THR A 346 -6.71 7.86 6.31
CA THR A 346 -6.25 7.35 5.02
C THR A 346 -7.37 6.82 4.13
N PHE A 347 -8.53 6.51 4.68
CA PHE A 347 -9.66 5.95 3.94
C PHE A 347 -10.23 6.98 2.96
N MET A 348 -10.46 6.54 1.72
CA MET A 348 -10.98 7.36 0.63
C MET A 348 -12.16 6.63 0.00
N PRO A 349 -13.39 7.07 0.19
CA PRO A 349 -14.56 6.33 -0.30
C PRO A 349 -14.64 6.29 -1.83
N MET A 350 -14.08 7.28 -2.52
CA MET A 350 -13.89 7.30 -3.98
C MET A 350 -12.40 7.56 -4.25
N PRO A 351 -11.56 6.52 -4.39
CA PRO A 351 -10.15 6.73 -4.67
C PRO A 351 -9.89 7.09 -6.15
N ILE A 352 -10.72 6.59 -7.06
CA ILE A 352 -10.61 6.82 -8.50
C ILE A 352 -12.03 7.08 -9.01
N GLU A 353 -12.23 8.12 -9.83
CA GLU A 353 -13.51 8.34 -10.48
C GLU A 353 -13.82 7.19 -11.45
N ASP A 354 -14.91 6.47 -11.20
CA ASP A 354 -15.49 5.57 -12.20
C ASP A 354 -16.37 6.40 -13.14
N ALA A 355 -16.11 6.32 -14.45
CA ALA A 355 -16.92 6.99 -15.46
C ALA A 355 -18.36 6.45 -15.60
N GLY A 356 -18.81 5.54 -14.73
CA GLY A 356 -20.06 4.79 -14.87
C GLY A 356 -20.99 4.91 -13.66
N LEU A 357 -22.29 5.04 -13.97
CA LEU A 357 -23.48 5.10 -13.09
C LEU A 357 -23.87 6.48 -12.51
N LEU A 358 -22.97 7.22 -11.86
CA LEU A 358 -23.33 8.53 -11.27
C LEU A 358 -23.49 9.65 -12.32
N ARG A 359 -22.80 9.54 -13.47
CA ARG A 359 -22.93 10.49 -14.60
C ARG A 359 -24.34 10.53 -15.19
N ASP A 360 -25.09 9.43 -15.10
CA ASP A 360 -26.44 9.32 -15.68
C ASP A 360 -27.55 9.80 -14.73
N LEU A 361 -27.25 9.94 -13.44
CA LEU A 361 -28.20 10.34 -12.40
C LEU A 361 -28.07 11.82 -11.99
N ILE A 362 -26.95 12.46 -12.31
CA ILE A 362 -26.73 13.89 -12.09
C ILE A 362 -26.90 14.60 -13.43
N PRO A 363 -27.96 15.39 -13.65
CA PRO A 363 -28.10 16.19 -14.86
C PRO A 363 -26.87 17.10 -14.99
N GLN A 364 -26.06 16.87 -16.02
CA GLN A 364 -25.02 17.79 -16.43
C GLN A 364 -25.67 19.16 -16.61
N ARG A 365 -25.39 20.08 -15.70
CA ARG A 365 -25.78 21.48 -15.88
C ARG A 365 -24.90 22.00 -17.00
N ASN A 366 -25.42 21.95 -18.21
CA ASN A 366 -24.78 22.40 -19.44
C ASN A 366 -24.13 23.78 -19.23
N HIS A 367 -22.83 23.81 -18.92
CA HIS A 367 -22.01 24.98 -19.16
C HIS A 367 -21.72 25.02 -20.65
N SER A 368 -22.72 25.54 -21.38
CA SER A 368 -22.60 26.28 -22.63
C SER A 368 -21.54 25.77 -23.61
N GLN A 369 -22.00 25.00 -24.59
CA GLN A 369 -21.55 25.17 -25.97
C GLN A 369 -21.68 26.65 -26.36
N GLN A 370 -20.63 27.44 -26.11
CA GLN A 370 -20.49 28.71 -26.77
C GLN A 370 -19.76 28.44 -28.08
N ARG A 371 -20.56 28.43 -29.15
CA ARG A 371 -20.14 28.44 -30.55
C ARG A 371 -18.85 29.25 -30.73
N LEU A 372 -17.83 28.61 -31.30
CA LEU A 372 -16.81 29.32 -32.07
C LEU A 372 -17.53 30.04 -33.21
N GLY A 373 -17.67 31.34 -33.06
CA GLY A 373 -17.81 32.30 -34.14
C GLY A 373 -16.83 33.42 -33.82
N ASP A 374 -15.80 33.54 -34.66
CA ASP A 374 -14.87 34.65 -34.85
C ASP A 374 -14.84 35.76 -33.79
N THR A 375 -13.72 35.91 -33.07
CA THR A 375 -12.92 37.15 -32.94
C THR A 375 -11.80 37.05 -31.87
N GLU A 376 -10.58 37.32 -32.34
CA GLU A 376 -9.42 37.95 -31.68
C GLU A 376 -8.67 37.31 -30.47
N GLU A 377 -7.34 37.37 -30.59
CA GLU A 377 -6.30 36.92 -29.65
C GLU A 377 -6.39 37.55 -28.23
N PRO A 378 -6.15 36.78 -27.15
CA PRO A 378 -6.01 37.33 -25.81
C PRO A 378 -4.53 37.39 -25.39
N TYR A 379 -3.72 38.27 -26.01
CA TYR A 379 -2.35 38.58 -25.54
C TYR A 379 -2.13 40.05 -25.14
N SER A 380 -3.18 40.86 -25.00
CA SER A 380 -3.06 42.32 -24.84
C SER A 380 -3.56 42.89 -23.51
N ARG A 381 -3.84 42.09 -22.47
CA ARG A 381 -4.27 42.63 -21.15
C ARG A 381 -3.45 42.09 -19.98
N LEU A 382 -2.22 42.59 -19.84
CA LEU A 382 -1.48 42.57 -18.57
C LEU A 382 -0.82 43.94 -18.33
N PRO A 383 -0.89 44.51 -17.10
CA PRO A 383 -0.30 45.81 -16.78
C PRO A 383 1.24 45.80 -16.76
N PRO A 384 1.93 46.95 -16.92
CA PRO A 384 3.35 47.02 -17.28
C PRO A 384 4.37 46.64 -16.19
N SER A 385 3.95 46.29 -14.97
CA SER A 385 4.87 46.04 -13.85
C SER A 385 5.43 44.62 -13.77
N PHE A 386 5.07 43.71 -14.69
CA PHE A 386 5.55 42.32 -14.69
C PHE A 386 6.52 41.96 -15.82
N ARG A 387 6.99 42.94 -16.63
CA ARG A 387 7.84 42.68 -17.81
C ARG A 387 9.35 42.63 -17.55
N ALA A 388 9.82 42.71 -16.32
CA ALA A 388 11.26 42.72 -16.04
C ALA A 388 11.64 41.86 -14.82
N SER A 389 11.52 40.54 -14.93
CA SER A 389 12.36 39.62 -14.13
C SER A 389 12.39 38.15 -14.61
N ALA A 390 12.05 37.85 -15.87
CA ALA A 390 12.03 36.48 -16.38
C ALA A 390 12.69 36.32 -17.76
N VAL A 391 13.72 37.12 -18.04
CA VAL A 391 14.61 36.92 -19.19
C VAL A 391 16.03 37.09 -18.72
N SER A 392 16.60 36.05 -18.12
CA SER A 392 18.05 35.79 -18.13
C SER A 392 18.35 34.50 -17.35
N SER A 393 18.18 33.36 -18.01
CA SER A 393 19.07 32.19 -17.92
C SER A 393 18.35 30.94 -18.43
N VAL A 394 18.53 30.57 -19.69
CA VAL A 394 18.81 29.19 -20.17
C VAL A 394 19.23 29.33 -21.64
N LEU A 395 20.35 28.68 -21.97
CA LEU A 395 21.08 28.67 -23.24
C LEU A 395 20.28 28.14 -24.46
N PRO A 396 20.75 28.42 -25.71
CA PRO A 396 19.97 28.25 -26.93
C PRO A 396 20.15 26.86 -27.55
N TYR A 397 19.04 26.25 -28.00
CA TYR A 397 19.05 25.22 -29.03
C TYR A 397 18.19 25.70 -30.19
N ASN A 398 18.84 26.22 -31.23
CA ASN A 398 18.24 26.57 -32.51
C ASN A 398 18.02 25.30 -33.35
N PHE A 399 16.78 25.07 -33.79
CA PHE A 399 16.49 24.24 -34.97
C PHE A 399 15.79 25.13 -36.02
N PRO A 400 16.18 25.08 -37.30
CA PRO A 400 15.58 25.93 -38.33
C PRO A 400 14.25 25.33 -38.85
N PRO A 401 13.29 26.18 -39.29
CA PRO A 401 12.06 25.72 -39.90
C PRO A 401 12.27 25.22 -41.34
N CYS A 402 11.68 24.07 -41.64
CA CYS A 402 11.66 23.44 -42.96
C CYS A 402 10.61 24.16 -43.83
N THR A 403 11.06 24.95 -44.80
CA THR A 403 10.23 25.52 -45.87
C THR A 403 10.05 24.47 -46.97
N LYS A 404 8.80 24.12 -47.28
CA LYS A 404 8.43 23.46 -48.53
C LYS A 404 7.60 24.42 -49.36
N GLU A 405 8.13 24.79 -50.52
CA GLU A 405 7.44 25.04 -51.78
C GLU A 405 8.55 25.22 -52.85
N PRO A 406 8.28 25.03 -54.15
CA PRO A 406 7.01 25.19 -54.86
C PRO A 406 6.21 23.91 -55.15
#